data_AF-A0A1F3KQB0-F1
#
_entry.id   AF-A0A1F3KQB0-F1
#
_cell.length_a   1.000
_cell.length_b   1.000
_cell.length_c   1.000
_cell.angle_alpha   90.00
_cell.angle_beta   90.00
_cell.angle_gamma   90.00
#
_symmetry.space_group_name_H-M   'P 1'
#
loop_
_entity.id
_entity.type
_entity.pdbx_description
1 polymer ?
#
loop_
_entity_poly.entity_id
_entity_poly.type
_entity_poly.pdbx_seq_one_letter_code
_entity_poly.pdbx_strand_id
1 'polypeptide(L)'
;MKQTVSQTLKSSDTEEFIDIYFYRRIGYWVARASAAVGITPNAITIVSIFWGILAGHLMMYEDIWINLLGVLSLIIANTLDSADGQLARMTNNKTRLGRILDGLAGNIWFVSIYIHLGLRMQNEGMGSWIWLLGAFTGLCHVFQAAIADYYRNGHLFFIKGEGGSEFDNSQSMQKLSKSLSWKKEFFYKLFMSSYVNYTREQELFTRHMGLLITKVRDAYPSGVPLWLSTGFGTDNKPLMKYTNILSFNTRAIALFVAVLSGIPIGYWIFEFTVLNIVLIYMVWQQEKISMRYINLVDNNIATTDGNEE
;
A
#
# COMPACT_ATOMS: atom_id res chain seq x y z
N MET A 1 16.12 -22.27 -11.22
CA MET A 1 14.84 -22.09 -11.94
C MET A 1 14.82 -20.71 -12.60
N LYS A 2 14.61 -20.60 -13.92
CA LYS A 2 14.48 -19.32 -14.63
C LYS A 2 13.01 -18.87 -14.63
N GLN A 3 12.53 -18.28 -13.52
CA GLN A 3 11.24 -17.58 -13.52
C GLN A 3 11.36 -16.27 -14.30
N THR A 4 10.37 -15.90 -15.11
CA THR A 4 10.37 -14.61 -15.85
C THR A 4 9.86 -13.47 -14.96
N VAL A 5 10.20 -12.21 -15.29
CA VAL A 5 9.74 -11.02 -14.54
C VAL A 5 8.21 -11.03 -14.35
N SER A 6 7.47 -11.41 -15.41
CA SER A 6 6.00 -11.51 -15.40
C SER A 6 5.44 -12.48 -14.35
N GLN A 7 6.15 -13.57 -14.06
CA GLN A 7 5.73 -14.57 -13.05
C GLN A 7 5.96 -14.10 -11.62
N THR A 8 6.72 -13.00 -11.44
CA THR A 8 7.01 -12.40 -10.13
C THR A 8 6.16 -11.17 -9.84
N LEU A 9 5.21 -10.82 -10.72
CA LEU A 9 4.30 -9.68 -10.52
C LEU A 9 3.14 -10.06 -9.57
N LYS A 10 2.63 -9.09 -8.82
CA LYS A 10 1.50 -9.28 -7.89
C LYS A 10 0.19 -9.32 -8.67
N SER A 11 -0.02 -8.42 -9.63
CA SER A 11 -1.08 -8.52 -10.66
C SER A 11 -0.86 -7.50 -11.78
N SER A 12 -1.18 -7.83 -13.03
CA SER A 12 -1.11 -6.86 -14.14
C SER A 12 -2.18 -5.76 -14.04
N ASP A 13 -3.29 -6.03 -13.38
CA ASP A 13 -4.47 -5.16 -13.34
C ASP A 13 -4.36 -4.04 -12.30
N THR A 14 -3.45 -4.18 -11.34
CA THR A 14 -3.25 -3.21 -10.26
C THR A 14 -1.89 -2.53 -10.31
N GLU A 15 -0.97 -2.99 -11.16
CA GLU A 15 0.39 -2.47 -11.20
C GLU A 15 0.52 -1.25 -12.12
N GLU A 16 1.34 -0.31 -11.70
CA GLU A 16 1.59 0.91 -12.45
C GLU A 16 2.59 0.69 -13.58
N PHE A 17 2.49 1.52 -14.62
CA PHE A 17 3.40 1.46 -15.76
C PHE A 17 4.87 1.60 -15.33
N ILE A 18 5.17 2.56 -14.44
CA ILE A 18 6.53 2.77 -13.93
C ILE A 18 7.02 1.53 -13.17
N ASP A 19 6.18 0.92 -12.34
CA ASP A 19 6.57 -0.29 -11.61
C ASP A 19 6.92 -1.43 -12.56
N ILE A 20 6.06 -1.71 -13.54
CA ILE A 20 6.23 -2.83 -14.47
C ILE A 20 7.50 -2.68 -15.31
N TYR A 21 7.77 -1.48 -15.82
CA TYR A 21 8.84 -1.26 -16.78
C TYR A 21 10.17 -0.83 -16.14
N PHE A 22 10.15 -0.29 -14.93
CA PHE A 22 11.35 0.20 -14.25
C PHE A 22 11.63 -0.58 -12.96
N TYR A 23 10.87 -0.33 -11.89
CA TYR A 23 11.20 -0.86 -10.54
C TYR A 23 11.24 -2.38 -10.50
N ARG A 24 10.28 -3.06 -11.12
CA ARG A 24 10.19 -4.54 -11.08
C ARG A 24 11.20 -5.22 -11.97
N ARG A 25 11.72 -4.55 -12.99
CA ARG A 25 12.79 -5.10 -13.82
C ARG A 25 14.12 -5.07 -13.07
N ILE A 26 14.44 -3.92 -12.47
CA ILE A 26 15.65 -3.76 -11.68
C ILE A 26 15.55 -4.64 -10.42
N GLY A 27 14.40 -4.57 -9.72
CA GLY A 27 14.10 -5.36 -8.55
C GLY A 27 14.21 -6.87 -8.79
N TYR A 28 13.82 -7.37 -9.96
CA TYR A 28 13.97 -8.78 -10.31
C TYR A 28 15.44 -9.22 -10.35
N TRP A 29 16.33 -8.38 -10.88
CA TRP A 29 17.77 -8.68 -10.89
C TRP A 29 18.34 -8.66 -9.48
N VAL A 30 17.93 -7.69 -8.65
CA VAL A 30 18.31 -7.63 -7.23
C VAL A 30 17.81 -8.85 -6.48
N ALA A 31 16.54 -9.25 -6.68
CA ALA A 31 15.94 -10.44 -6.08
C ALA A 31 16.70 -11.71 -6.49
N ARG A 32 17.06 -11.84 -7.78
CA ARG A 32 17.87 -12.96 -8.26
C ARG A 32 19.25 -13.03 -7.63
N ALA A 33 19.95 -11.90 -7.56
CA ALA A 33 21.26 -11.83 -6.92
C ALA A 33 21.14 -12.19 -5.44
N SER A 34 20.14 -11.62 -4.74
CA SER A 34 19.85 -11.87 -3.33
C SER A 34 19.54 -13.34 -3.05
N ALA A 35 18.73 -13.98 -3.89
CA ALA A 35 18.44 -15.40 -3.81
C ALA A 35 19.70 -16.27 -3.97
N ALA A 36 20.62 -15.87 -4.85
CA ALA A 36 21.87 -16.60 -5.09
C ALA A 36 22.83 -16.55 -3.89
N VAL A 37 22.81 -15.46 -3.11
CA VAL A 37 23.66 -15.28 -1.93
C VAL A 37 22.97 -15.59 -0.60
N GLY A 38 21.70 -16.00 -0.62
CA GLY A 38 20.93 -16.38 0.58
C GLY A 38 20.42 -15.21 1.43
N ILE A 39 20.30 -14.01 0.87
CA ILE A 39 19.68 -12.86 1.55
C ILE A 39 18.17 -13.12 1.69
N THR A 40 17.57 -12.71 2.81
CA THR A 40 16.13 -12.85 3.06
C THR A 40 15.34 -11.62 2.58
N PRO A 41 14.05 -11.76 2.24
CA PRO A 41 13.19 -10.61 1.87
C PRO A 41 13.21 -9.50 2.92
N ASN A 42 12.99 -9.85 4.20
CA ASN A 42 12.95 -8.88 5.29
C ASN A 42 14.28 -8.10 5.45
N ALA A 43 15.42 -8.71 5.12
CA ALA A 43 16.70 -8.00 5.14
C ALA A 43 16.75 -6.92 4.06
N ILE A 44 16.22 -7.19 2.86
CA ILE A 44 16.10 -6.20 1.79
C ILE A 44 15.16 -5.06 2.21
N THR A 45 14.02 -5.38 2.83
CA THR A 45 13.09 -4.38 3.38
C THR A 45 13.74 -3.49 4.44
N ILE A 46 14.57 -4.06 5.32
CA ILE A 46 15.31 -3.26 6.31
C ILE A 46 16.31 -2.33 5.63
N VAL A 47 17.03 -2.80 4.61
CA VAL A 47 17.96 -1.96 3.85
C VAL A 47 17.22 -0.84 3.10
N SER A 48 16.04 -1.12 2.54
CA SER A 48 15.23 -0.09 1.85
C SER A 48 14.80 1.03 2.79
N ILE A 49 14.49 0.71 4.07
CA ILE A 49 14.21 1.71 5.11
C ILE A 49 15.36 2.71 5.27
N PHE A 50 16.61 2.25 5.35
CA PHE A 50 17.75 3.14 5.49
C PHE A 50 17.93 4.05 4.27
N TRP A 51 17.71 3.55 3.06
CA TRP A 51 17.73 4.36 1.83
C TRP A 51 16.60 5.40 1.79
N GLY A 52 15.41 5.06 2.27
CA GLY A 52 14.30 6.01 2.38
C GLY A 52 14.55 7.10 3.43
N ILE A 53 15.15 6.74 4.58
CA ILE A 53 15.54 7.71 5.61
C ILE A 53 16.62 8.65 5.07
N LEU A 54 17.65 8.10 4.41
CA LEU A 54 18.72 8.85 3.78
C LEU A 54 18.15 9.82 2.72
N ALA A 55 17.15 9.40 1.95
CA ALA A 55 16.50 10.28 0.98
C ALA A 55 15.90 11.52 1.64
N GLY A 56 15.11 11.34 2.70
CA GLY A 56 14.56 12.46 3.47
C GLY A 56 15.67 13.37 4.00
N HIS A 57 16.73 12.80 4.57
CA HIS A 57 17.87 13.56 5.09
C HIS A 57 18.56 14.41 4.04
N LEU A 58 18.84 13.84 2.86
CA LEU A 58 19.47 14.56 1.75
C LEU A 58 18.54 15.66 1.20
N MET A 59 17.23 15.43 1.16
CA MET A 59 16.26 16.42 0.68
C MET A 59 16.07 17.63 1.62
N MET A 60 16.64 17.57 2.83
CA MET A 60 16.64 18.68 3.80
C MET A 60 17.46 19.88 3.33
N TYR A 61 18.48 19.66 2.51
CA TYR A 61 19.45 20.68 2.16
C TYR A 61 19.02 21.50 0.93
N GLU A 62 19.31 22.80 0.94
CA GLU A 62 19.06 23.70 -0.19
C GLU A 62 20.20 23.63 -1.23
N ASP A 63 20.53 22.42 -1.68
CA ASP A 63 21.52 22.17 -2.71
C ASP A 63 20.95 21.19 -3.74
N ILE A 64 21.01 21.55 -5.03
CA ILE A 64 20.41 20.77 -6.10
C ILE A 64 21.07 19.39 -6.27
N TRP A 65 22.39 19.29 -6.08
CA TRP A 65 23.12 18.03 -6.21
C TRP A 65 22.82 17.09 -5.05
N ILE A 66 22.76 17.61 -3.82
CA ILE A 66 22.34 16.83 -2.65
C ILE A 66 20.88 16.37 -2.83
N ASN A 67 19.99 17.23 -3.33
CA ASN A 67 18.62 16.86 -3.62
C ASN A 67 18.50 15.77 -4.70
N LEU A 68 19.32 15.81 -5.76
CA LEU A 68 19.40 14.75 -6.76
C LEU A 68 19.86 13.41 -6.16
N LEU A 69 20.81 13.43 -5.22
CA LEU A 69 21.19 12.24 -4.46
C LEU A 69 20.04 11.73 -3.58
N GLY A 70 19.25 12.64 -2.98
CA GLY A 70 18.03 12.28 -2.25
C GLY A 70 16.99 11.60 -3.14
N VAL A 71 16.74 12.14 -4.33
CA VAL A 71 15.86 11.53 -5.35
C VAL A 71 16.35 10.13 -5.71
N LEU A 72 17.64 9.99 -6.02
CA LEU A 72 18.25 8.70 -6.34
C LEU A 72 18.13 7.71 -5.18
N SER A 73 18.37 8.18 -3.95
CA SER A 73 18.24 7.39 -2.72
C SER A 73 16.82 6.82 -2.58
N LEU A 74 15.79 7.63 -2.85
CA LEU A 74 14.40 7.18 -2.77
C LEU A 74 14.04 6.19 -3.89
N ILE A 75 14.58 6.39 -5.10
CA ILE A 75 14.44 5.45 -6.22
C ILE A 75 15.06 4.09 -5.86
N ILE A 76 16.23 4.10 -5.21
CA ILE A 76 16.88 2.88 -4.72
C ILE A 76 16.00 2.20 -3.67
N ALA A 77 15.47 2.95 -2.70
CA ALA A 77 14.58 2.40 -1.67
C ALA A 77 13.38 1.66 -2.30
N ASN A 78 12.67 2.29 -3.24
CA ASN A 78 11.51 1.68 -3.91
C ASN A 78 11.88 0.50 -4.82
N THR A 79 13.10 0.50 -5.39
CA THR A 79 13.62 -0.64 -6.14
C THR A 79 13.85 -1.85 -5.24
N LEU A 80 14.41 -1.63 -4.04
CA LEU A 80 14.67 -2.68 -3.06
C LEU A 80 13.36 -3.25 -2.49
N ASP A 81 12.37 -2.39 -2.22
CA ASP A 81 11.01 -2.79 -1.83
C ASP A 81 10.34 -3.67 -2.88
N SER A 82 10.41 -3.28 -4.16
CA SER A 82 9.97 -4.15 -5.25
C SER A 82 10.72 -5.49 -5.29
N ALA A 83 12.03 -5.48 -4.99
CA ALA A 83 12.87 -6.68 -4.99
C ALA A 83 12.53 -7.64 -3.85
N ASP A 84 12.16 -7.17 -2.65
CA ASP A 84 11.84 -8.02 -1.52
C ASP A 84 10.59 -8.88 -1.79
N GLY A 85 9.56 -8.30 -2.41
CA GLY A 85 8.33 -8.99 -2.73
C GLY A 85 8.55 -10.00 -3.85
N GLN A 86 9.40 -9.65 -4.83
CA GLN A 86 9.80 -10.58 -5.89
C GLN A 86 10.61 -11.73 -5.32
N LEU A 87 11.55 -11.46 -4.42
CA LEU A 87 12.34 -12.48 -3.74
C LEU A 87 11.44 -13.41 -2.92
N ALA A 88 10.51 -12.88 -2.11
CA ALA A 88 9.58 -13.67 -1.33
C ALA A 88 8.73 -14.61 -2.19
N ARG A 89 8.31 -14.16 -3.39
CA ARG A 89 7.61 -15.01 -4.37
C ARG A 89 8.51 -16.07 -4.98
N MET A 90 9.74 -15.70 -5.34
CA MET A 90 10.71 -16.60 -5.97
C MET A 90 11.19 -17.71 -5.04
N THR A 91 11.35 -17.42 -3.74
CA THR A 91 11.83 -18.38 -2.74
C THR A 91 10.70 -19.02 -1.94
N ASN A 92 9.44 -18.78 -2.31
CA ASN A 92 8.25 -19.20 -1.55
C ASN A 92 8.30 -18.83 -0.06
N ASN A 93 8.90 -17.67 0.26
CA ASN A 93 9.10 -17.16 1.62
C ASN A 93 8.18 -15.96 1.89
N LYS A 94 6.89 -16.12 1.57
CA LYS A 94 5.88 -15.11 1.91
C LYS A 94 5.49 -15.28 3.37
N THR A 95 5.67 -14.24 4.16
CA THR A 95 5.29 -14.25 5.58
C THR A 95 4.42 -13.04 5.91
N ARG A 96 3.54 -13.21 6.90
CA ARG A 96 2.68 -12.12 7.39
C ARG A 96 3.51 -10.99 8.01
N LEU A 97 4.55 -11.33 8.78
CA LEU A 97 5.49 -10.34 9.31
C LEU A 97 6.15 -9.54 8.17
N GLY A 98 6.58 -10.21 7.11
CA GLY A 98 7.12 -9.55 5.91
C GLY A 98 6.12 -8.55 5.31
N ARG A 99 4.85 -8.95 5.15
CA ARG A 99 3.79 -8.05 4.63
C ARG A 99 3.55 -6.82 5.51
N ILE A 100 3.62 -6.99 6.83
CA ILE A 100 3.45 -5.89 7.78
C ILE A 100 4.67 -4.95 7.72
N LEU A 101 5.87 -5.52 7.66
CA LEU A 101 7.11 -4.77 7.59
C LEU A 101 7.22 -3.96 6.29
N ASP A 102 6.83 -4.56 5.16
CA ASP A 102 6.73 -3.94 3.83
C ASP A 102 5.84 -2.68 3.88
N GLY A 103 4.61 -2.81 4.38
CA GLY A 103 3.71 -1.66 4.55
C GLY A 103 4.22 -0.59 5.52
N LEU A 104 4.94 -1.00 6.57
CA LEU A 104 5.54 -0.07 7.53
C LEU A 104 6.77 0.65 6.96
N ALA A 105 7.56 -0.01 6.11
CA ALA A 105 8.77 0.54 5.52
C ALA A 105 8.46 1.81 4.73
N GLY A 106 7.46 1.76 3.85
CA GLY A 106 7.01 2.93 3.08
C GLY A 106 6.57 4.10 3.98
N ASN A 107 5.81 3.82 5.05
CA ASN A 107 5.42 4.85 6.02
C ASN A 107 6.63 5.48 6.71
N ILE A 108 7.64 4.69 7.07
CA ILE A 108 8.88 5.20 7.69
C ILE A 108 9.62 6.15 6.73
N TRP A 109 9.70 5.81 5.44
CA TRP A 109 10.34 6.69 4.45
C TRP A 109 9.68 8.05 4.43
N PHE A 110 8.34 8.09 4.33
CA PHE A 110 7.61 9.35 4.27
C PHE A 110 7.62 10.11 5.59
N VAL A 111 7.60 9.45 6.74
CA VAL A 111 7.81 10.13 8.03
C VAL A 111 9.16 10.83 8.04
N SER A 112 10.24 10.17 7.60
CA SER A 112 11.55 10.80 7.47
C SER A 112 11.51 12.00 6.51
N ILE A 113 10.93 11.84 5.32
CA ILE A 113 10.82 12.90 4.32
C ILE A 113 10.07 14.11 4.89
N TYR A 114 8.92 13.90 5.55
CA TYR A 114 8.12 15.00 6.11
C TYR A 114 8.88 15.74 7.22
N ILE A 115 9.54 15.02 8.12
CA ILE A 115 10.34 15.65 9.17
C ILE A 115 11.45 16.51 8.55
N HIS A 116 12.19 15.98 7.58
CA HIS A 116 13.31 16.69 6.97
C HIS A 116 12.86 17.84 6.06
N LEU A 117 11.76 17.73 5.34
CA LEU A 117 11.18 18.86 4.61
C LEU A 117 10.67 19.94 5.57
N GLY A 118 10.09 19.56 6.71
CA GLY A 118 9.70 20.49 7.76
C GLY A 118 10.89 21.26 8.32
N LEU A 119 12.00 20.56 8.62
CA LEU A 119 13.26 21.18 9.04
C LEU A 119 13.81 22.13 7.98
N ARG A 120 13.81 21.71 6.71
CA ARG A 120 14.22 22.54 5.57
C ARG A 120 13.44 23.84 5.51
N MET A 121 12.11 23.74 5.46
CA MET A 121 11.22 24.91 5.39
C MET A 121 11.38 25.84 6.59
N GLN A 122 11.58 25.29 7.79
CA GLN A 122 11.86 26.07 9.00
C GLN A 122 13.19 26.82 8.89
N ASN A 123 14.25 26.17 8.37
CA ASN A 123 15.56 26.78 8.14
C ASN A 123 15.52 27.85 7.05
N GLU A 124 14.66 27.69 6.04
CA GLU A 124 14.36 28.67 5.00
C GLU A 124 13.53 29.87 5.53
N GLY A 125 13.17 29.88 6.82
CA GLY A 125 12.51 31.00 7.49
C GLY A 125 10.99 30.90 7.61
N MET A 126 10.39 29.75 7.25
CA MET A 126 8.97 29.53 7.51
C MET A 126 8.69 29.39 9.01
N GLY A 127 7.54 29.89 9.46
CA GLY A 127 7.13 29.82 10.86
C GLY A 127 6.75 28.40 11.31
N SER A 128 6.76 28.15 12.62
CA SER A 128 6.51 26.83 13.21
C SER A 128 5.14 26.21 12.90
N TRP A 129 4.21 26.97 12.33
CA TRP A 129 2.90 26.48 11.87
C TRP A 129 3.05 25.38 10.79
N ILE A 130 4.17 25.35 10.06
CA ILE A 130 4.46 24.30 9.08
C ILE A 130 4.43 22.92 9.70
N TRP A 131 4.76 22.76 10.98
CA TRP A 131 4.73 21.45 11.64
C TRP A 131 3.31 20.92 11.82
N LEU A 132 2.33 21.82 12.05
CA LEU A 132 0.92 21.45 12.10
C LEU A 132 0.42 21.03 10.71
N LEU A 133 0.79 21.79 9.67
CA LEU A 133 0.47 21.42 8.29
C LEU A 133 1.09 20.05 7.94
N GLY A 134 2.38 19.87 8.20
CA GLY A 134 3.11 18.64 7.92
C GLY A 134 2.52 17.44 8.66
N ALA A 135 2.18 17.59 9.94
CA ALA A 135 1.53 16.53 10.72
C ALA A 135 0.16 16.16 10.16
N PHE A 136 -0.67 17.15 9.81
CA PHE A 136 -2.01 16.89 9.26
C PHE A 136 -1.94 16.27 7.86
N THR A 137 -1.08 16.79 6.99
CA THR A 137 -0.82 16.22 5.67
C THR A 137 -0.25 14.80 5.77
N GLY A 138 0.62 14.53 6.74
CA GLY A 138 1.18 13.20 6.98
C GLY A 138 0.11 12.21 7.47
N LEU A 139 -0.83 12.67 8.31
CA LEU A 139 -1.97 11.87 8.71
C LEU A 139 -2.88 11.54 7.51
N CYS A 140 -3.19 12.53 6.67
CA CYS A 140 -3.94 12.30 5.43
C CYS A 140 -3.25 11.28 4.53
N HIS A 141 -1.93 11.36 4.36
CA HIS A 141 -1.14 10.40 3.59
C HIS A 141 -1.37 8.97 4.08
N VAL A 142 -1.21 8.73 5.39
CA VAL A 142 -1.36 7.38 5.97
C VAL A 142 -2.76 6.83 5.67
N PHE A 143 -3.81 7.64 5.84
CA PHE A 143 -5.19 7.22 5.51
C PHE A 143 -5.38 6.95 4.02
N GLN A 144 -4.86 7.81 3.15
CA GLN A 144 -4.94 7.63 1.70
C GLN A 144 -4.29 6.32 1.27
N ALA A 145 -3.09 6.03 1.76
CA ALA A 145 -2.35 4.80 1.46
C ALA A 145 -3.10 3.56 1.98
N ALA A 146 -3.61 3.61 3.22
CA ALA A 146 -4.36 2.52 3.82
C ALA A 146 -5.62 2.16 3.03
N ILE A 147 -6.42 3.17 2.66
CA ILE A 147 -7.68 2.99 1.92
C ILE A 147 -7.41 2.51 0.49
N ALA A 148 -6.40 3.06 -0.18
CA ALA A 148 -6.01 2.62 -1.53
C ALA A 148 -5.55 1.15 -1.54
N ASP A 149 -4.74 0.74 -0.57
CA ASP A 149 -4.33 -0.65 -0.39
C ASP A 149 -5.52 -1.57 -0.07
N TYR A 150 -6.46 -1.13 0.77
CA TYR A 150 -7.66 -1.91 1.09
C TYR A 150 -8.50 -2.21 -0.15
N TYR A 151 -8.85 -1.19 -0.94
CA TYR A 151 -9.63 -1.38 -2.15
C TYR A 151 -8.88 -2.17 -3.23
N ARG A 152 -7.56 -2.01 -3.33
CA ARG A 152 -6.73 -2.83 -4.24
C ARG A 152 -6.79 -4.31 -3.84
N ASN A 153 -6.65 -4.63 -2.55
CA ASN A 153 -6.74 -6.01 -2.09
C ASN A 153 -8.18 -6.55 -2.16
N GLY A 154 -9.19 -5.70 -1.98
CA GLY A 154 -10.60 -6.06 -2.22
C GLY A 154 -10.84 -6.43 -3.68
N HIS A 155 -10.35 -5.64 -4.62
CA HIS A 155 -10.39 -5.98 -6.05
C HIS A 155 -9.70 -7.32 -6.33
N LEU A 156 -8.49 -7.53 -5.79
CA LEU A 156 -7.77 -8.79 -5.96
C LEU A 156 -8.51 -9.98 -5.36
N PHE A 157 -9.27 -9.80 -4.26
CA PHE A 157 -10.08 -10.86 -3.67
C PHE A 157 -11.13 -11.36 -4.68
N PHE A 158 -11.83 -10.46 -5.37
CA PHE A 158 -12.84 -10.86 -6.36
C PHE A 158 -12.22 -11.49 -7.62
N ILE A 159 -11.04 -11.04 -8.05
CA ILE A 159 -10.42 -11.54 -9.30
C ILE A 159 -9.61 -12.82 -9.08
N LYS A 160 -8.91 -12.94 -7.96
CA LYS A 160 -7.94 -14.02 -7.70
C LYS A 160 -8.34 -14.94 -6.55
N GLY A 161 -9.45 -14.65 -5.87
CA GLY A 161 -9.87 -15.36 -4.68
C GLY A 161 -8.98 -15.05 -3.47
N GLU A 162 -9.26 -15.75 -2.37
CA GLU A 162 -8.66 -15.49 -1.06
C GLU A 162 -7.14 -15.73 -1.01
N GLY A 163 -6.63 -16.74 -1.71
CA GLY A 163 -5.18 -16.99 -1.81
C GLY A 163 -4.42 -15.98 -2.68
N GLY A 164 -5.14 -15.17 -3.47
CA GLY A 164 -4.58 -14.17 -4.38
C GLY A 164 -4.70 -12.73 -3.87
N SER A 165 -5.33 -12.51 -2.72
CA SER A 165 -5.45 -11.21 -2.07
C SER A 165 -4.83 -11.24 -0.67
N GLU A 166 -4.44 -10.08 -0.17
CA GLU A 166 -3.96 -9.90 1.20
C GLU A 166 -5.03 -9.18 2.01
N PHE A 167 -6.30 -9.61 1.86
CA PHE A 167 -7.45 -8.95 2.46
C PHE A 167 -7.71 -9.49 3.88
N ASP A 168 -7.22 -8.76 4.87
CA ASP A 168 -7.41 -9.04 6.29
C ASP A 168 -8.54 -8.18 6.91
N ASN A 169 -9.03 -8.59 8.08
CA ASN A 169 -9.97 -7.81 8.89
C ASN A 169 -9.42 -7.58 10.30
N SER A 170 -9.83 -6.47 10.93
CA SER A 170 -9.31 -6.04 12.21
C SER A 170 -9.58 -7.03 13.34
N GLN A 171 -10.70 -7.75 13.30
CA GLN A 171 -11.06 -8.73 14.32
C GLN A 171 -10.09 -9.92 14.32
N SER A 172 -9.81 -10.47 13.14
CA SER A 172 -8.86 -11.58 12.97
C SER A 172 -7.44 -11.15 13.37
N MET A 173 -7.02 -9.95 12.98
CA MET A 173 -5.71 -9.41 13.35
C MET A 173 -5.60 -9.14 14.85
N GLN A 174 -6.69 -8.69 15.49
CA GLN A 174 -6.72 -8.48 16.93
C GLN A 174 -6.65 -9.80 17.70
N LYS A 175 -7.34 -10.85 17.24
CA LYS A 175 -7.24 -12.19 17.83
C LYS A 175 -5.81 -12.72 17.77
N LEU A 176 -5.16 -12.59 16.61
CA LEU A 176 -3.76 -12.99 16.42
C LEU A 176 -2.82 -12.15 17.31
N SER A 177 -2.97 -10.83 17.34
CA SER A 177 -2.13 -9.97 18.20
C SER A 177 -2.28 -10.32 19.70
N LYS A 178 -3.49 -10.67 20.14
CA LYS A 178 -3.75 -11.10 21.52
C LYS A 178 -3.12 -12.45 21.86
N SER A 179 -2.99 -13.38 20.91
CA SER A 179 -2.36 -14.69 21.16
C SER A 179 -0.84 -14.61 21.29
N LEU A 180 -0.21 -13.54 20.79
CA LEU A 180 1.24 -13.34 20.89
C LEU A 180 1.69 -12.91 22.30
N SER A 181 2.90 -13.29 22.69
CA SER A 181 3.50 -12.91 23.98
C SER A 181 4.40 -11.68 23.86
N TRP A 182 4.19 -10.66 24.72
CA TRP A 182 5.13 -9.53 24.82
C TRP A 182 6.52 -9.93 25.31
N LYS A 183 6.66 -11.04 26.03
CA LYS A 183 7.96 -11.52 26.54
C LYS A 183 8.73 -12.33 25.51
N LYS A 184 8.05 -13.18 24.74
CA LYS A 184 8.70 -14.10 23.79
C LYS A 184 8.74 -13.55 22.35
N GLU A 185 7.75 -12.76 21.97
CA GLU A 185 7.49 -12.37 20.58
C GLU A 185 7.36 -10.84 20.47
N PHE A 186 8.10 -10.10 21.31
CA PHE A 186 7.98 -8.66 21.49
C PHE A 186 7.85 -7.88 20.16
N PHE A 187 8.81 -8.06 19.24
CA PHE A 187 8.81 -7.36 17.95
C PHE A 187 7.63 -7.75 17.08
N TYR A 188 7.30 -9.04 16.99
CA TYR A 188 6.16 -9.46 16.19
C TYR A 188 4.85 -8.88 16.73
N LYS A 189 4.68 -8.89 18.06
CA LYS A 189 3.51 -8.29 18.72
C LYS A 189 3.45 -6.78 18.55
N LEU A 190 4.59 -6.09 18.59
CA LEU A 190 4.68 -4.66 18.30
C LEU A 190 4.17 -4.36 16.88
N PHE A 191 4.72 -5.02 15.86
CA PHE A 191 4.30 -4.83 14.47
C PHE A 191 2.84 -5.22 14.23
N MET A 192 2.39 -6.32 14.83
CA MET A 192 0.99 -6.74 14.78
C MET A 192 0.06 -5.72 15.43
N SER A 193 0.47 -5.04 16.50
CA SER A 193 -0.36 -4.03 17.16
C SER A 193 -0.56 -2.81 16.25
N SER A 194 0.49 -2.36 15.56
CA SER A 194 0.37 -1.33 14.52
C SER A 194 -0.51 -1.79 13.36
N TYR A 195 -0.38 -3.05 12.94
CA TYR A 195 -1.20 -3.61 11.85
C TYR A 195 -2.69 -3.74 12.21
N VAL A 196 -3.02 -4.01 13.49
CA VAL A 196 -4.40 -3.98 13.97
C VAL A 196 -5.00 -2.57 13.83
N ASN A 197 -4.25 -1.53 14.15
CA ASN A 197 -4.75 -0.16 13.97
C ASN A 197 -4.92 0.18 12.49
N TYR A 198 -3.95 -0.18 11.66
CA TYR A 198 -4.03 -0.04 10.20
C TYR A 198 -5.30 -0.69 9.62
N THR A 199 -5.59 -1.93 9.98
CA THR A 199 -6.80 -2.64 9.52
C THR A 199 -8.10 -2.02 10.05
N ARG A 200 -8.11 -1.46 11.25
CA ARG A 200 -9.27 -0.70 11.77
C ARG A 200 -9.50 0.58 11.00
N GLU A 201 -8.44 1.33 10.71
CA GLU A 201 -8.50 2.57 9.94
C GLU A 201 -9.05 2.32 8.54
N GLN A 202 -8.67 1.21 7.90
CA GLN A 202 -9.25 0.77 6.64
C GLN A 202 -10.76 0.55 6.78
N GLU A 203 -11.18 -0.29 7.74
CA GLU A 203 -12.60 -0.64 7.94
C GLU A 203 -13.51 0.56 8.27
N LEU A 204 -12.99 1.61 8.90
CA LEU A 204 -13.76 2.82 9.24
C LEU A 204 -14.30 3.54 8.00
N PHE A 205 -13.55 3.56 6.90
CA PHE A 205 -13.89 4.34 5.70
C PHE A 205 -14.35 3.49 4.51
N THR A 206 -14.25 2.15 4.61
CA THR A 206 -14.54 1.22 3.50
C THR A 206 -15.58 0.18 3.88
N ARG A 207 -16.62 0.61 4.60
CA ARG A 207 -17.60 -0.27 5.27
C ARG A 207 -18.26 -1.26 4.31
N HIS A 208 -18.71 -0.82 3.14
CA HIS A 208 -19.44 -1.70 2.22
C HIS A 208 -18.54 -2.75 1.57
N MET A 209 -17.26 -2.43 1.31
CA MET A 209 -16.32 -3.42 0.78
C MET A 209 -16.07 -4.57 1.76
N GLY A 210 -15.83 -4.24 3.03
CA GLY A 210 -15.65 -5.25 4.08
C GLY A 210 -16.91 -6.09 4.30
N LEU A 211 -18.09 -5.45 4.28
CA LEU A 211 -19.37 -6.14 4.38
C LEU A 211 -19.62 -7.07 3.20
N LEU A 212 -19.36 -6.60 1.97
CA LEU A 212 -19.51 -7.40 0.76
C LEU A 212 -18.63 -8.66 0.83
N ILE A 213 -17.35 -8.49 1.16
CA ILE A 213 -16.42 -9.64 1.26
C ILE A 213 -16.86 -10.61 2.35
N THR A 214 -17.34 -10.12 3.49
CA THR A 214 -17.88 -10.97 4.56
C THR A 214 -19.08 -11.76 4.07
N LYS A 215 -20.07 -11.11 3.45
CA LYS A 215 -21.25 -11.78 2.86
C LYS A 215 -20.85 -12.84 1.83
N VAL A 216 -19.87 -12.55 1.00
CA VAL A 216 -19.41 -13.48 -0.05
C VAL A 216 -18.71 -14.70 0.56
N ARG A 217 -17.91 -14.52 1.61
CA ARG A 217 -17.31 -15.64 2.36
C ARG A 217 -18.38 -16.55 2.97
N ASP A 218 -19.43 -15.96 3.54
CA ASP A 218 -20.51 -16.70 4.19
C ASP A 218 -21.40 -17.43 3.17
N ALA A 219 -21.74 -16.77 2.06
CA ALA A 219 -22.64 -17.30 1.03
C ALA A 219 -21.95 -18.28 0.07
N TYR A 220 -20.64 -18.11 -0.17
CA TYR A 220 -19.89 -18.92 -1.15
C TYR A 220 -18.57 -19.45 -0.56
N PRO A 221 -18.62 -20.45 0.35
CA PRO A 221 -17.42 -21.00 1.00
C PRO A 221 -16.42 -21.64 0.02
N SER A 222 -16.90 -22.11 -1.13
CA SER A 222 -16.08 -22.70 -2.19
C SER A 222 -15.30 -21.67 -3.02
N GLY A 223 -15.52 -20.37 -2.79
CA GLY A 223 -14.87 -19.27 -3.48
C GLY A 223 -15.84 -18.36 -4.25
N VAL A 224 -15.31 -17.26 -4.77
CA VAL A 224 -16.08 -16.21 -5.45
C VAL A 224 -16.70 -16.74 -6.76
N PRO A 225 -18.03 -16.68 -6.94
CA PRO A 225 -18.68 -17.11 -8.17
C PRO A 225 -18.24 -16.30 -9.40
N LEU A 226 -18.25 -16.94 -10.58
CA LEU A 226 -17.78 -16.31 -11.83
C LEU A 226 -18.55 -15.03 -12.19
N TRP A 227 -19.87 -15.01 -11.99
CA TRP A 227 -20.70 -13.83 -12.28
C TRP A 227 -20.29 -12.63 -11.41
N LEU A 228 -19.97 -12.90 -10.14
CA LEU A 228 -19.58 -11.89 -9.17
C LEU A 228 -18.16 -11.41 -9.45
N SER A 229 -17.24 -12.33 -9.70
CA SER A 229 -15.85 -12.01 -10.07
C SER A 229 -15.79 -11.15 -11.34
N THR A 230 -16.51 -11.57 -12.40
CA THR A 230 -16.51 -10.88 -13.70
C THR A 230 -17.22 -9.53 -13.62
N GLY A 231 -18.40 -9.49 -13.00
CA GLY A 231 -19.17 -8.27 -12.84
C GLY A 231 -18.41 -7.25 -12.00
N PHE A 232 -18.03 -7.63 -10.77
CA PHE A 232 -17.31 -6.74 -9.88
C PHE A 232 -16.00 -6.29 -10.51
N GLY A 233 -15.26 -7.21 -11.12
CA GLY A 233 -14.04 -6.91 -11.85
C GLY A 233 -14.21 -5.82 -12.91
N THR A 234 -15.24 -5.95 -13.74
CA THR A 234 -15.55 -5.01 -14.83
C THR A 234 -15.86 -3.62 -14.29
N ASP A 235 -16.69 -3.54 -13.25
CA ASP A 235 -17.10 -2.26 -12.68
C ASP A 235 -16.00 -1.58 -11.86
N ASN A 236 -15.18 -2.39 -11.18
CA ASN A 236 -14.20 -1.90 -10.22
C ASN A 236 -12.84 -1.57 -10.85
N LYS A 237 -12.45 -2.27 -11.92
CA LYS A 237 -11.17 -2.06 -12.61
C LYS A 237 -10.89 -0.61 -13.01
N PRO A 238 -11.85 0.18 -13.54
CA PRO A 238 -11.63 1.59 -13.84
C PRO A 238 -11.22 2.46 -12.64
N LEU A 239 -11.53 2.02 -11.41
CA LEU A 239 -11.17 2.73 -10.18
C LEU A 239 -9.74 2.44 -9.72
N MET A 240 -9.07 1.40 -10.23
CA MET A 240 -7.69 1.07 -9.86
C MET A 240 -6.69 2.17 -10.23
N LYS A 241 -7.01 3.01 -11.23
CA LYS A 241 -6.17 4.19 -11.51
C LYS A 241 -6.12 5.17 -10.33
N TYR A 242 -7.18 5.28 -9.53
CA TYR A 242 -7.20 6.16 -8.36
C TYR A 242 -6.42 5.56 -7.19
N THR A 243 -6.50 4.24 -6.98
CA THR A 243 -5.62 3.57 -6.00
C THR A 243 -4.14 3.72 -6.39
N ASN A 244 -3.86 3.77 -7.70
CA ASN A 244 -2.52 4.02 -8.25
C ASN A 244 -2.06 5.48 -8.13
N ILE A 245 -2.98 6.44 -8.26
CA ILE A 245 -2.67 7.86 -7.98
C ILE A 245 -2.31 8.07 -6.52
N LEU A 246 -2.92 7.30 -5.61
CA LEU A 246 -2.67 7.40 -4.17
C LEU A 246 -1.47 6.58 -3.68
N SER A 247 -0.82 5.78 -4.55
CA SER A 247 0.39 5.03 -4.21
C SER A 247 1.68 5.84 -4.41
N PHE A 248 2.80 5.18 -4.13
CA PHE A 248 4.13 5.75 -4.04
C PHE A 248 4.53 6.60 -5.26
N ASN A 249 4.35 6.13 -6.49
CA ASN A 249 4.95 6.77 -7.67
C ASN A 249 4.46 8.21 -7.88
N THR A 250 3.16 8.46 -7.78
CA THR A 250 2.60 9.79 -7.94
C THR A 250 3.14 10.75 -6.87
N ARG A 251 3.25 10.26 -5.63
CA ARG A 251 3.81 11.01 -4.50
C ARG A 251 5.29 11.31 -4.71
N ALA A 252 6.05 10.31 -5.15
CA ALA A 252 7.47 10.45 -5.43
C ALA A 252 7.72 11.45 -6.55
N ILE A 253 6.95 11.41 -7.65
CA ILE A 253 7.04 12.40 -8.73
C ILE A 253 6.74 13.81 -8.22
N ALA A 254 5.64 13.99 -7.47
CA ALA A 254 5.28 15.30 -6.91
C ALA A 254 6.36 15.83 -5.94
N LEU A 255 6.89 14.95 -5.09
CA LEU A 255 7.99 15.23 -4.17
C LEU A 255 9.25 15.66 -4.94
N PHE A 256 9.64 14.92 -5.98
CA PHE A 256 10.82 15.23 -6.79
C PHE A 256 10.67 16.58 -7.48
N VAL A 257 9.50 16.85 -8.08
CA VAL A 257 9.21 18.14 -8.71
C VAL A 257 9.30 19.27 -7.68
N ALA A 258 8.67 19.11 -6.51
CA ALA A 258 8.68 20.13 -5.45
C ALA A 258 10.10 20.42 -4.94
N VAL A 259 10.87 19.39 -4.62
CA VAL A 259 12.23 19.52 -4.06
C VAL A 259 13.20 20.08 -5.08
N LEU A 260 13.19 19.57 -6.32
CA LEU A 260 14.10 20.02 -7.38
C LEU A 260 13.76 21.43 -7.89
N SER A 261 12.52 21.87 -7.74
CA SER A 261 12.12 23.25 -8.05
C SER A 261 12.39 24.23 -6.90
N GLY A 262 12.88 23.74 -5.75
CA GLY A 262 13.08 24.58 -4.56
C GLY A 262 11.79 25.03 -3.88
N ILE A 263 10.68 24.32 -4.07
CA ILE A 263 9.36 24.64 -3.49
C ILE A 263 8.84 23.44 -2.68
N PRO A 264 9.50 23.07 -1.55
CA PRO A 264 9.14 21.88 -0.78
C PRO A 264 7.72 21.92 -0.23
N ILE A 265 7.19 23.10 0.13
CA ILE A 265 5.79 23.26 0.56
C ILE A 265 4.78 22.83 -0.52
N GLY A 266 5.15 22.95 -1.80
CA GLY A 266 4.31 22.55 -2.93
C GLY A 266 3.93 21.07 -2.86
N TYR A 267 4.84 20.21 -2.36
CA TYR A 267 4.55 18.80 -2.13
C TYR A 267 3.43 18.64 -1.10
N TRP A 268 3.52 19.31 0.06
CA TRP A 268 2.50 19.20 1.11
C TRP A 268 1.14 19.76 0.68
N ILE A 269 1.12 20.82 -0.14
CA ILE A 269 -0.13 21.36 -0.69
C ILE A 269 -0.76 20.35 -1.66
N PHE A 270 0.02 19.78 -2.59
CA PHE A 270 -0.45 18.77 -3.53
C PHE A 270 -1.05 17.55 -2.80
N GLU A 271 -0.30 17.06 -1.81
CA GLU A 271 -0.63 15.93 -0.96
C GLU A 271 -1.92 16.15 -0.15
N PHE A 272 -2.05 17.35 0.43
CA PHE A 272 -3.22 17.72 1.20
C PHE A 272 -4.47 17.99 0.36
N THR A 273 -4.31 18.54 -0.85
CA THR A 273 -5.45 18.97 -1.68
C THR A 273 -5.81 17.93 -2.72
N VAL A 274 -4.93 17.71 -3.71
CA VAL A 274 -5.19 16.86 -4.88
C VAL A 274 -5.45 15.42 -4.44
N LEU A 275 -4.59 14.85 -3.58
CA LEU A 275 -4.73 13.44 -3.21
C LEU A 275 -5.95 13.20 -2.28
N ASN A 276 -6.34 14.17 -1.45
CA ASN A 276 -7.59 14.05 -0.68
C ASN A 276 -8.85 14.15 -1.58
N ILE A 277 -8.84 14.99 -2.61
CA ILE A 277 -9.94 15.03 -3.59
C ILE A 277 -10.07 13.68 -4.31
N VAL A 278 -8.94 13.12 -4.74
CA VAL A 278 -8.90 11.79 -5.36
C VAL A 278 -9.41 10.70 -4.41
N LEU A 279 -8.99 10.74 -3.14
CA LEU A 279 -9.43 9.81 -2.10
C LEU A 279 -10.95 9.85 -1.93
N ILE A 280 -11.53 11.03 -1.73
CA ILE A 280 -12.97 11.21 -1.51
C ILE A 280 -13.77 10.65 -2.70
N TYR A 281 -13.37 11.00 -3.93
CA TYR A 281 -14.02 10.48 -5.13
C TYR A 281 -13.91 8.96 -5.24
N MET A 282 -12.71 8.41 -5.00
CA MET A 282 -12.47 6.97 -5.06
C MET A 282 -13.32 6.21 -4.05
N VAL A 283 -13.34 6.64 -2.78
CA VAL A 283 -14.15 6.03 -1.72
C VAL A 283 -15.63 6.06 -2.10
N TRP A 284 -16.14 7.21 -2.55
CA TRP A 284 -17.54 7.34 -2.93
C TRP A 284 -17.96 6.37 -4.04
N GLN A 285 -17.15 6.23 -5.09
CA GLN A 285 -17.41 5.30 -6.18
C GLN A 285 -17.28 3.83 -5.73
N GLN A 286 -16.24 3.52 -4.96
CA GLN A 286 -15.99 2.17 -4.45
C GLN A 286 -17.12 1.69 -3.54
N GLU A 287 -17.60 2.54 -2.62
CA GLU A 287 -18.70 2.21 -1.71
C GLU A 287 -20.02 2.03 -2.48
N LYS A 288 -20.28 2.85 -3.51
CA LYS A 288 -21.45 2.69 -4.37
C LYS A 288 -21.46 1.35 -5.12
N ILE A 289 -20.32 0.95 -5.68
CA ILE A 289 -20.17 -0.36 -6.35
C ILE A 289 -20.36 -1.48 -5.33
N SER A 290 -19.69 -1.40 -4.19
CA SER A 290 -19.76 -2.42 -3.14
C SER A 290 -21.19 -2.63 -2.63
N MET A 291 -21.93 -1.54 -2.39
CA MET A 291 -23.34 -1.59 -1.99
C MET A 291 -24.23 -2.25 -3.06
N ARG A 292 -24.01 -1.94 -4.34
CA ARG A 292 -24.77 -2.61 -5.42
C ARG A 292 -24.55 -4.12 -5.41
N TYR A 293 -23.30 -4.56 -5.24
CA TYR A 293 -22.97 -5.98 -5.21
C TYR A 293 -23.46 -6.68 -3.94
N ILE A 294 -23.56 -5.98 -2.80
CA ILE A 294 -24.22 -6.52 -1.61
C ILE A 294 -25.67 -6.89 -1.95
N ASN A 295 -26.42 -5.99 -2.57
CA ASN A 295 -27.81 -6.24 -2.94
C ASN A 295 -27.94 -7.37 -3.97
N LEU A 296 -27.00 -7.49 -4.91
CA LEU A 296 -27.00 -8.59 -5.88
C LEU A 296 -26.76 -9.95 -5.22
N VAL A 297 -25.84 -10.02 -4.27
CA VAL A 297 -25.60 -11.25 -3.49
C VAL A 297 -26.84 -11.61 -2.68
N ASP A 298 -27.45 -10.65 -1.98
CA ASP A 298 -28.65 -10.88 -1.18
C ASP A 298 -29.84 -11.38 -2.02
N ASN A 299 -30.05 -10.78 -3.19
CA ASN A 299 -31.09 -11.24 -4.11
C ASN A 299 -30.81 -12.65 -4.66
N ASN A 300 -29.54 -12.97 -4.95
CA ASN A 300 -29.18 -14.27 -5.48
C ASN A 300 -29.43 -15.38 -4.44
N ILE A 301 -29.07 -15.14 -3.18
CA ILE A 301 -29.34 -16.06 -2.06
C ILE A 301 -30.84 -16.28 -1.87
N ALA A 302 -31.63 -15.19 -1.87
CA ALA A 302 -33.09 -15.30 -1.71
C ALA A 302 -33.76 -16.14 -2.82
N THR A 303 -33.23 -16.07 -4.05
CA THR A 303 -33.73 -16.88 -5.17
C THR A 303 -33.32 -18.35 -5.12
N THR A 304 -32.19 -18.70 -4.50
CA THR A 304 -31.79 -20.10 -4.32
C THR A 304 -32.59 -20.77 -3.20
N ASP A 305 -32.83 -20.07 -2.09
CA ASP A 305 -33.58 -20.60 -0.95
C ASP A 305 -35.07 -20.83 -1.30
N GLY A 306 -35.67 -19.96 -2.12
CA GLY A 306 -37.07 -20.09 -2.56
C GLY A 306 -37.33 -21.14 -3.65
N ASN A 307 -36.30 -21.81 -4.18
CA ASN A 307 -36.44 -22.92 -5.13
C ASN A 307 -36.24 -24.30 -4.48
N GLU A 308 -35.98 -24.35 -3.17
CA GLU A 308 -35.85 -25.59 -2.39
C GLU A 308 -37.10 -25.91 -1.52
N GLU A 309 -38.16 -25.09 -1.60
CA GLU A 309 -39.51 -25.34 -1.03
C GLU A 309 -40.49 -25.91 -2.08
#